data_AF-A0A288W1S1-F1
#
_entry.id   AF-A0A288W1S1-F1
#
_cell.length_a   1.000
_cell.length_b   1.000
_cell.length_c   1.000
_cell.angle_alpha   90.00
_cell.angle_beta   90.00
_cell.angle_gamma   90.00
#
_symmetry.space_group_name_H-M   'P 1'
#
loop_
_entity.id
_entity.type
_entity.pdbx_description
1 polymer ?
#
loop_
_entity_poly.entity_id
_entity_poly.type
_entity_poly.pdbx_seq_one_letter_code
_entity_poly.pdbx_strand_id
1 'polypeptide(L)'
;MDFSLYAQSMPVVIPSSPQPSPTSPVEPLDLRDIGDLPVKLELRYAIESRRSEKGLEIPVTMVEPKKQKQQLTVEEEERRRIRRQRNKIAASKCRVKRKNHVRILMRESDELTKANNKLAAEIESLRQEKDRLVEALRGHLCARHQEVPEKRKRNSA
;
A
#
# COMPACT_ATOMS: atom_id res chain seq x y z
N MET A 1 -17.80 8.56 -11.58
CA MET A 1 -17.68 8.05 -10.20
C MET A 1 -16.34 8.52 -9.69
N ASP A 2 -16.27 9.80 -9.30
CA ASP A 2 -15.03 10.50 -8.99
C ASP A 2 -14.70 10.40 -7.50
N PHE A 3 -13.56 9.80 -7.18
CA PHE A 3 -13.12 9.48 -5.82
C PHE A 3 -12.42 10.65 -5.09
N SER A 4 -12.62 11.88 -5.57
CA SER A 4 -11.85 13.08 -5.16
C SER A 4 -12.56 13.99 -4.14
N LEU A 5 -13.83 13.72 -3.80
CA LEU A 5 -14.67 14.67 -3.04
C LEU A 5 -14.93 14.31 -1.57
N TYR A 6 -14.27 13.29 -1.02
CA TYR A 6 -14.46 12.89 0.39
C TYR A 6 -13.29 13.30 1.29
N ALA A 7 -12.84 14.55 1.17
CA ALA A 7 -11.85 15.11 2.06
C ALA A 7 -12.03 16.62 2.22
N GLN A 8 -13.13 17.05 2.86
CA GLN A 8 -13.15 18.35 3.54
C GLN A 8 -14.30 18.51 4.55
N SER A 9 -13.92 19.04 5.71
CA SER A 9 -14.72 19.66 6.78
C SER A 9 -15.64 18.77 7.63
N MET A 10 -15.11 18.30 8.75
CA MET A 10 -15.89 18.14 9.98
C MET A 10 -15.24 19.03 11.07
N PRO A 11 -15.98 19.93 11.73
CA PRO A 11 -15.43 20.81 12.75
C PRO A 11 -15.08 20.02 14.02
N VAL A 12 -13.88 20.26 14.55
CA VAL A 12 -13.42 19.71 15.82
C VAL A 12 -14.18 20.38 16.96
N VAL A 13 -15.13 19.66 17.58
CA VAL A 13 -15.72 20.05 18.86
C VAL A 13 -14.90 19.37 19.96
N ILE A 14 -14.16 20.16 20.73
CA ILE A 14 -13.40 19.70 21.89
C ILE A 14 -14.36 19.70 23.10
N PRO A 15 -14.68 18.56 23.74
CA PRO A 15 -15.32 18.58 25.03
C PRO A 15 -14.25 18.85 26.10
N SER A 16 -14.34 20.00 26.75
CA SER A 16 -13.63 20.31 27.98
C SER A 16 -14.19 19.47 29.13
N SER A 17 -13.35 18.62 29.74
CA SER A 17 -13.62 17.89 30.97
C SER A 17 -12.33 17.77 31.81
N PRO A 18 -12.42 17.55 33.13
CA PRO A 18 -11.80 18.39 34.14
C PRO A 18 -10.38 17.95 34.50
N GLN A 19 -9.56 18.92 34.93
CA GLN A 19 -8.23 18.71 35.49
C GLN A 19 -8.29 17.78 36.74
N PRO A 20 -7.46 16.72 36.80
CA PRO A 20 -7.20 16.03 38.06
C PRO A 20 -6.09 16.73 38.86
N SER A 21 -6.38 16.95 40.15
CA SER A 21 -5.46 17.42 41.20
C SER A 21 -4.37 16.37 41.53
N PRO A 22 -3.25 16.77 42.16
CA PRO A 22 -2.06 15.93 42.30
C PRO A 22 -2.11 15.07 43.56
N THR A 23 -2.03 13.74 43.42
CA THR A 23 -1.70 12.85 44.55
C THR A 23 -0.82 11.68 44.11
N SER A 24 0.39 11.68 44.68
CA SER A 24 1.33 10.57 44.94
C SER A 24 2.05 9.90 43.77
N PRO A 25 3.39 9.69 43.88
CA PRO A 25 4.21 9.17 42.79
C PRO A 25 4.14 7.65 42.74
N VAL A 26 3.68 7.11 41.62
CA VAL A 26 4.04 5.76 41.20
C VAL A 26 4.82 5.95 39.92
N GLU A 27 6.15 5.77 40.00
CA GLU A 27 7.00 5.81 38.82
C GLU A 27 6.49 4.79 37.79
N PRO A 28 6.11 5.23 36.58
CA PRO A 28 5.91 4.32 35.48
C PRO A 28 7.29 3.79 35.08
N LEU A 29 7.49 2.48 35.19
CA LEU A 29 8.63 1.82 34.53
C LEU A 29 8.63 2.23 33.06
N ASP A 30 9.76 2.78 32.62
CA ASP A 30 9.93 3.42 31.31
C ASP A 30 9.58 2.43 30.18
N LEU A 31 8.54 2.78 29.40
CA LEU A 31 8.00 1.99 28.28
C LEU A 31 9.01 1.77 27.15
N ARG A 32 10.20 2.37 27.27
CA ARG A 32 11.30 2.32 26.30
C ARG A 32 12.11 1.02 26.33
N ASP A 33 11.93 0.15 27.32
CA ASP A 33 12.75 -1.07 27.51
C ASP A 33 12.08 -2.38 27.03
N ILE A 34 10.89 -2.31 26.42
CA ILE A 34 10.19 -3.52 25.94
C ILE A 34 10.91 -4.13 24.72
N GLY A 35 11.58 -3.31 23.92
CA GLY A 35 12.20 -3.72 22.65
C GLY A 35 13.44 -4.61 22.76
N ASP A 36 14.03 -4.77 23.96
CA ASP A 36 15.20 -5.62 24.20
C ASP A 36 14.86 -6.91 24.97
N LEU A 37 13.57 -7.16 25.20
CA LEU A 37 13.12 -8.34 25.92
C LEU A 37 13.05 -9.54 24.96
N PRO A 38 13.60 -10.71 25.33
CA PRO A 38 13.57 -11.87 24.43
C PRO A 38 12.13 -12.16 24.04
N VAL A 39 11.85 -12.25 22.73
CA VAL A 39 10.50 -12.39 22.10
C VAL A 39 9.51 -13.26 22.90
N LYS A 40 10.00 -14.30 23.56
CA LYS A 40 9.22 -15.17 24.44
C LYS A 40 8.53 -14.43 25.59
N LEU A 41 9.19 -13.45 26.17
CA LEU A 41 8.70 -12.66 27.30
C LEU A 41 7.77 -11.52 26.82
N GLU A 42 8.06 -10.88 25.68
CA GLU A 42 7.10 -9.98 25.02
C GLU A 42 5.79 -10.69 24.68
N LEU A 43 5.88 -11.88 24.05
CA LEU A 43 4.69 -12.69 23.77
C LEU A 43 3.96 -13.09 25.05
N ARG A 44 4.68 -13.39 26.12
CA ARG A 44 4.08 -13.74 27.42
C ARG A 44 3.26 -12.57 27.95
N TYR A 45 3.85 -11.37 28.02
CA TYR A 45 3.15 -10.17 28.47
C TYR A 45 1.97 -9.81 27.56
N ALA A 46 2.13 -9.91 26.24
CA ALA A 46 1.06 -9.64 25.29
C ALA A 46 -0.12 -10.62 25.38
N ILE A 47 0.14 -11.88 25.77
CA ILE A 47 -0.90 -12.89 26.00
C ILE A 47 -1.57 -12.67 27.35
N GLU A 48 -0.78 -12.39 28.38
CA GLU A 48 -1.24 -12.11 29.75
C GLU A 48 -2.15 -10.89 29.78
N SER A 49 -1.74 -9.78 29.18
CA SER A 49 -2.55 -8.56 29.08
C SER A 49 -3.88 -8.80 28.35
N ARG A 50 -3.85 -9.49 27.20
CA ARG A 50 -5.09 -9.82 26.46
C ARG A 50 -6.03 -10.78 27.19
N ARG A 51 -5.51 -11.58 28.12
CA ARG A 51 -6.32 -12.52 28.92
C ARG A 51 -6.96 -11.82 30.11
N SER A 52 -6.22 -10.97 30.82
CA SER A 52 -6.74 -10.19 31.93
C SER A 52 -7.83 -9.21 31.50
N GLU A 53 -7.68 -8.54 30.34
CA GLU A 53 -8.71 -7.70 29.74
C GLU A 53 -10.03 -8.45 29.47
N LYS A 54 -9.95 -9.76 29.22
CA LYS A 54 -11.11 -10.63 28.99
C LYS A 54 -11.58 -11.35 30.26
N GLY A 55 -11.05 -10.98 31.43
CA GLY A 55 -11.37 -11.60 32.70
C GLY A 55 -10.96 -13.08 32.81
N LEU A 56 -10.07 -13.54 31.94
CA LEU A 56 -9.56 -14.91 31.94
C LEU A 56 -8.26 -14.93 32.75
N GLU A 57 -8.26 -15.64 33.87
CA GLU A 57 -7.03 -15.87 34.62
C GLU A 57 -6.03 -16.67 33.77
N ILE A 58 -4.74 -16.35 33.95
CA ILE A 58 -3.67 -17.11 33.32
C ILE A 58 -3.73 -18.52 33.90
N PRO A 59 -3.89 -19.57 33.08
CA PRO A 59 -3.79 -20.92 33.58
C PRO A 59 -2.40 -21.10 34.17
N VAL A 60 -2.32 -21.30 35.48
CA VAL A 60 -1.09 -21.76 36.15
C VAL A 60 -0.91 -23.20 35.71
N THR A 61 -0.35 -23.37 34.51
CA THR A 61 0.20 -24.67 34.15
C THR A 61 1.39 -24.85 35.07
N MET A 62 1.29 -25.84 35.97
CA MET A 62 2.46 -26.43 36.62
C MET A 62 3.34 -26.93 35.47
N VAL A 63 4.25 -26.07 34.98
CA VAL A 63 5.17 -26.43 33.93
C VAL A 63 6.16 -27.36 34.59
N GLU A 64 5.94 -28.66 34.42
CA GLU A 64 6.96 -29.63 34.76
C GLU A 64 8.28 -29.17 34.11
N PRO A 65 9.38 -29.11 34.89
CA PRO A 65 10.66 -28.67 34.38
C PRO A 65 10.95 -29.48 33.11
N LYS A 66 11.15 -28.78 31.99
CA LYS A 66 11.35 -29.38 30.67
C LYS A 66 12.26 -30.59 30.83
N LYS A 67 11.72 -31.79 30.58
CA LYS A 67 12.50 -33.03 30.53
C LYS A 67 13.79 -32.71 29.78
N GLN A 68 14.91 -32.79 30.51
CA GLN A 68 16.25 -32.67 29.94
C GLN A 68 16.24 -33.48 28.66
N LYS A 69 16.73 -32.90 27.54
CA LYS A 69 16.71 -33.47 26.20
C LYS A 69 16.75 -35.00 26.29
N GLN A 70 15.58 -35.64 26.25
CA GLN A 70 15.55 -37.09 26.10
C GLN A 70 16.34 -37.31 24.82
N GLN A 71 17.45 -38.04 24.92
CA GLN A 71 18.23 -38.37 23.75
C GLN A 71 17.24 -39.04 22.81
N LEU A 72 16.87 -38.34 21.74
CA LEU A 72 15.94 -38.86 20.74
C LEU A 72 16.54 -40.18 20.30
N THR A 73 15.71 -41.22 20.17
CA THR A 73 16.23 -42.46 19.59
C THR A 73 16.83 -42.13 18.21
N VAL A 74 17.85 -42.87 17.80
CA VAL A 74 18.55 -42.63 16.52
C VAL A 74 17.57 -42.51 15.34
N GLU A 75 16.48 -43.28 15.40
CA GLU A 75 15.36 -43.25 14.44
C GLU A 75 14.54 -41.95 14.50
N GLU A 76 14.27 -41.40 15.69
CA GLU A 76 13.58 -40.12 15.85
C GLU A 76 14.46 -38.94 15.42
N GLU A 77 15.77 -39.01 15.65
CA GLU A 77 16.72 -37.99 15.19
C GLU A 77 16.78 -37.92 13.66
N GLU A 78 16.84 -39.07 12.97
CA GLU A 78 16.84 -39.11 11.51
C GLU A 78 15.50 -38.64 10.94
N ARG A 79 14.36 -39.03 11.53
CA ARG A 79 13.04 -38.50 11.15
C ARG A 79 12.99 -36.98 11.27
N ARG A 80 13.57 -36.43 12.34
CA ARG A 80 13.66 -34.98 12.56
C ARG A 80 14.57 -34.30 11.53
N ARG A 81 15.70 -34.92 11.18
CA ARG A 81 16.63 -34.44 10.16
C ARG A 81 15.96 -34.35 8.79
N ILE A 82 15.27 -35.41 8.35
CA ILE A 82 14.53 -35.44 7.09
C ILE A 82 13.46 -34.33 7.06
N ARG A 83 12.69 -34.16 8.16
CA ARG A 83 11.68 -33.10 8.25
C ARG A 83 12.30 -31.70 8.12
N ARG A 84 13.43 -31.45 8.77
CA ARG A 84 14.16 -30.17 8.68
C ARG A 84 14.68 -29.92 7.26
N GLN A 85 15.24 -30.93 6.61
CA GLN A 85 15.73 -30.82 5.25
C GLN A 85 14.59 -30.52 4.27
N ARG A 86 13.46 -31.22 4.40
CA ARG A 86 12.24 -30.93 3.62
C ARG A 86 11.73 -29.50 3.86
N ASN A 87 11.68 -29.06 5.12
CA ASN A 87 11.25 -27.70 5.45
C ASN A 87 12.23 -26.63 4.91
N LYS A 88 13.54 -26.89 4.94
CA LYS A 88 14.56 -26.01 4.37
C LYS A 88 14.34 -25.80 2.88
N ILE A 89 14.08 -26.89 2.13
CA ILE A 89 13.78 -26.82 0.70
C ILE A 89 12.46 -26.09 0.46
N ALA A 90 11.41 -26.42 1.21
CA ALA A 90 10.11 -25.77 1.08
C ALA A 90 10.16 -24.27 1.35
N ALA A 91 10.89 -23.83 2.39
CA ALA A 91 11.10 -22.43 2.71
C ALA A 91 11.84 -21.69 1.60
N SER A 92 12.91 -22.28 1.05
CA SER A 92 13.63 -21.71 -0.10
C SER A 92 12.71 -21.57 -1.32
N LYS A 93 11.96 -22.63 -1.66
CA LYS A 93 10.99 -22.61 -2.77
C LYS A 93 9.90 -21.56 -2.58
N CYS A 94 9.38 -21.40 -1.36
CA CYS A 94 8.41 -20.37 -1.02
C CYS A 94 8.98 -18.96 -1.23
N ARG A 95 10.19 -18.69 -0.72
CA ARG A 95 10.88 -17.41 -0.92
C ARG A 95 11.13 -17.11 -2.39
N VAL A 96 11.60 -18.10 -3.16
CA VAL A 96 11.82 -17.97 -4.61
C VAL A 96 10.51 -17.71 -5.36
N LYS A 97 9.44 -18.46 -5.06
CA LYS A 97 8.12 -18.25 -5.68
C LYS A 97 7.61 -16.84 -5.43
N ARG A 98 7.73 -16.35 -4.18
CA ARG A 98 7.35 -14.97 -3.83
C ARG A 98 8.18 -13.94 -4.60
N LYS A 99 9.51 -14.10 -4.65
CA LYS A 99 10.40 -13.19 -5.38
C LYS A 99 10.08 -13.17 -6.88
N ASN A 100 9.83 -14.33 -7.48
CA ASN A 100 9.46 -14.42 -8.90
C ASN A 100 8.11 -13.77 -9.18
N HIS A 101 7.12 -13.98 -8.30
CA HIS A 101 5.81 -13.33 -8.44
C HIS A 101 5.94 -11.80 -8.39
N VAL A 102 6.67 -11.26 -7.41
CA VAL A 102 6.95 -9.81 -7.35
C VAL A 102 7.66 -9.33 -8.61
N ARG A 103 8.66 -10.08 -9.09
CA ARG A 103 9.39 -9.72 -10.32
C ARG A 103 8.50 -9.73 -11.57
N ILE A 104 7.54 -10.64 -11.66
CA ILE A 104 6.57 -10.68 -12.76
C ILE A 104 5.68 -9.42 -12.70
N LEU A 105 5.09 -9.13 -11.55
CA LEU A 105 4.24 -7.95 -11.37
C LEU A 105 4.98 -6.64 -11.69
N MET A 106 6.24 -6.53 -11.25
CA MET A 106 7.07 -5.36 -11.59
C MET A 106 7.27 -5.23 -13.10
N ARG A 107 7.59 -6.33 -13.80
CA ARG A 107 7.76 -6.31 -15.25
C ARG A 107 6.46 -5.93 -15.97
N GLU A 108 5.33 -6.52 -15.57
CA GLU A 108 4.02 -6.19 -16.14
C GLU A 108 3.66 -4.71 -15.93
N SER A 109 3.94 -4.17 -14.73
CA SER A 109 3.77 -2.74 -14.44
C SER A 109 4.64 -1.87 -15.35
N ASP A 110 5.91 -2.23 -15.54
CA ASP A 110 6.82 -1.48 -16.41
C ASP A 110 6.37 -1.52 -17.88
N GLU A 111 5.93 -2.69 -18.36
CA GLU A 111 5.41 -2.87 -19.71
C GLU A 111 4.14 -2.04 -19.96
N LEU A 112 3.18 -2.10 -19.03
CA LEU A 112 1.97 -1.29 -19.09
C LEU A 112 2.27 0.21 -19.05
N THR A 113 3.21 0.64 -18.22
CA THR A 113 3.63 2.05 -18.13
C THR A 113 4.24 2.51 -19.46
N LYS A 114 5.12 1.71 -20.06
CA LYS A 114 5.70 2.01 -21.38
C LYS A 114 4.64 2.08 -22.46
N ALA A 115 3.71 1.13 -22.50
CA ALA A 115 2.63 1.12 -23.48
C ALA A 115 1.72 2.34 -23.33
N ASN A 116 1.37 2.71 -22.09
CA ASN A 116 0.57 3.89 -21.80
C ASN A 116 1.27 5.18 -22.26
N ASN A 117 2.56 5.34 -21.92
CA ASN A 117 3.34 6.50 -22.36
C ASN A 117 3.43 6.60 -23.89
N LYS A 118 3.59 5.46 -24.59
CA LYS A 118 3.59 5.43 -26.05
C LYS A 118 2.25 5.88 -26.62
N LEU A 119 1.14 5.35 -26.11
CA LEU A 119 -0.21 5.72 -26.55
C LEU A 119 -0.51 7.20 -26.26
N ALA A 120 -0.10 7.71 -25.09
CA ALA A 120 -0.27 9.12 -24.74
C ALA A 120 0.49 10.04 -25.71
N ALA A 121 1.72 9.67 -26.10
CA ALA A 121 2.50 10.41 -27.09
C ALA A 121 1.86 10.38 -28.49
N GLU A 122 1.30 9.23 -28.89
CA GLU A 122 0.59 9.09 -30.16
C GLU A 122 -0.70 9.94 -30.18
N ILE A 123 -1.48 9.93 -29.10
CA ILE A 123 -2.65 10.80 -28.93
C ILE A 123 -2.26 12.27 -29.08
N GLU A 124 -1.17 12.69 -28.43
CA GLU A 124 -0.72 14.07 -28.49
C GLU A 124 -0.27 14.47 -29.90
N SER A 125 0.48 13.61 -30.59
CA SER A 125 0.87 13.82 -31.98
C SER A 125 -0.36 13.98 -32.89
N LEU A 126 -1.35 13.09 -32.76
CA LEU A 126 -2.58 13.14 -33.55
C LEU A 126 -3.42 14.39 -33.24
N ARG A 127 -3.45 14.85 -31.98
CA ARG A 127 -4.11 16.11 -31.61
C ARG A 127 -3.46 17.30 -32.29
N GLN A 128 -2.13 17.38 -32.25
CA GLN A 128 -1.38 18.46 -32.91
C GLN A 128 -1.61 18.46 -34.42
N GLU A 129 -1.61 17.29 -35.05
CA GLU A 129 -1.88 17.18 -36.49
C GLU A 129 -3.31 17.59 -36.83
N LYS A 130 -4.30 17.15 -36.04
CA LYS A 130 -5.69 17.58 -36.19
C LYS A 130 -5.82 19.10 -36.04
N ASP A 131 -5.20 19.71 -35.05
CA ASP A 131 -5.28 21.14 -34.82
C ASP A 131 -4.62 21.94 -35.95
N ARG A 132 -3.47 21.49 -36.48
CA ARG A 132 -2.84 22.08 -37.68
C ARG A 132 -3.75 22.02 -38.90
N LEU A 133 -4.40 20.89 -39.15
CA LEU A 133 -5.33 20.74 -40.28
C LEU A 133 -6.57 21.63 -40.12
N VAL A 134 -7.12 21.72 -38.90
CA VAL A 134 -8.24 22.61 -38.59
C VAL A 134 -7.86 24.08 -38.81
N GLU A 135 -6.67 24.49 -38.41
CA GLU A 135 -6.16 25.84 -38.62
C GLU A 135 -6.00 26.16 -40.12
N ALA A 136 -5.39 25.26 -40.89
CA ALA A 136 -5.26 25.40 -42.34
C ALA A 136 -6.63 25.56 -43.04
N LEU A 137 -7.62 24.75 -42.63
CA LEU A 137 -8.99 24.85 -43.16
C LEU A 137 -9.66 26.17 -42.78
N ARG A 138 -9.50 26.64 -41.53
CA ARG A 138 -10.04 27.94 -41.09
C ARG A 138 -9.45 29.09 -41.89
N GLY A 139 -8.14 29.06 -42.16
CA GLY A 139 -7.46 30.05 -43.01
C GLY A 139 -8.04 30.10 -44.42
N HIS A 140 -8.27 28.94 -45.04
CA HIS A 140 -8.87 28.86 -46.38
C HIS A 140 -10.32 29.37 -46.41
N LEU A 141 -11.14 29.03 -45.40
CA LEU A 141 -12.51 29.53 -45.30
C LEU A 141 -12.55 31.06 -45.13
N CYS A 142 -11.64 31.63 -44.33
CA CYS A 142 -11.57 33.08 -44.14
C CYS A 142 -11.25 33.82 -45.46
N ALA A 143 -10.32 33.30 -46.26
CA ALA A 143 -9.95 33.88 -47.56
C ALA A 143 -11.12 33.86 -48.56
N ARG A 144 -11.89 32.76 -48.63
CA ARG A 144 -13.05 32.66 -49.53
C ARG A 144 -14.21 33.60 -49.17
N HIS A 145 -14.36 34.00 -47.91
CA HIS A 145 -15.42 34.92 -47.49
C HIS A 145 -15.05 36.41 -47.66
N GLN A 146 -13.80 36.74 -48.02
CA GLN A 146 -13.36 38.12 -48.26
C GLN A 146 -13.50 38.59 -49.73
N GLU A 147 -13.76 37.68 -50.68
CA GLU A 147 -13.84 38.02 -52.12
C GLU A 147 -15.25 38.38 -52.63
N VAL A 148 -16.14 38.94 -51.80
CA VAL A 148 -17.40 39.53 -52.30
C VAL A 148 -17.28 41.06 -52.33
N PRO A 149 -16.76 41.67 -53.42
CA PRO A 149 -16.93 43.10 -53.62
C PRO A 149 -18.38 43.37 -54.02
N GLU A 150 -19.19 43.87 -53.08
CA GLU A 150 -20.41 44.60 -53.41
C GLU A 150 -20.04 45.82 -54.28
N LYS A 151 -20.26 45.72 -55.59
CA LYS A 151 -20.39 46.89 -56.45
C LYS A 151 -21.70 46.82 -57.24
N ARG A 152 -22.82 47.00 -56.52
CA ARG A 152 -24.06 47.51 -57.13
C ARG A 152 -23.85 48.99 -57.47
N LYS A 153 -23.38 49.28 -58.68
CA LYS A 153 -23.72 50.57 -59.32
C LYS A 153 -24.91 50.32 -60.24
N ARG A 154 -26.09 50.68 -59.75
CA ARG A 154 -27.27 50.90 -60.60
C ARG A 154 -26.94 52.09 -61.48
N ASN A 155 -26.81 51.87 -62.79
CA ASN A 155 -26.73 52.96 -63.75
C ASN A 155 -28.13 53.59 -63.85
N SER A 156 -28.19 54.88 -63.53
CA SER A 156 -29.31 55.77 -63.79
C SER A 156 -28.84 56.77 -64.85
N ALA A 157 -29.28 56.58 -66.09
CA ALA A 157 -29.44 57.62 -67.10
C ALA A 157 -30.32 57.03 -68.21
#